data_AF-A0A0C2F149-F1
#
_entry.id   AF-A0A0C2F149-F1
#
_cell.length_a   1.000
_cell.length_b   1.000
_cell.length_c   1.000
_cell.angle_alpha   90.00
_cell.angle_beta   90.00
_cell.angle_gamma   90.00
#
_symmetry.space_group_name_H-M   'P 1'
#
loop_
_entity.id
_entity.type
_entity.pdbx_description
1 polymer ?
#
loop_
_entity_poly.entity_id
_entity_poly.type
_entity_poly.pdbx_seq_one_letter_code
_entity_poly.pdbx_strand_id
1 'polypeptide(L)'
;MEYLRVAQDLEMYGILYYPICVLPKQVPFQNKKETDLHLGISAQGLGIYKGSNRITPRPFFSWSEIKNISFKNKKFHMKTVDKSTISFRAQERTINPSILDLCIGTHNLYLRRRQPDTLEVQQMKALAKEDRARRQQEAARLAREREERLQVENERNQLKAEIEKIAEQLAQAKEAARKTEETAELLAEKARASEQETLLLTKRVSEAEAECHRLQMNHVKSEEALMRMERKAREAELYAQRISMSLADVNTKPHYASHALITEPTIWPLSNLALQGTLSHHQLMISGGSQEGDRSSLAERQQMHQGQLQGVPPPTAPIYRAMPPNVAQMMHAPPPPDPSVNQRLEFHNLRSELEKSRHDFSEKARLFKERLNDFRNEIDALKREDRQTEHDVIHAHNVHNGFDKFTTLRMVSKLYKCFTTSFVFINRIQFVLSIMHRHYRCRNNT
;
A
#
# COMPACT_ATOMS: atom_id res chain seq x y z
N MET A 1 -14.57 -8.50 -21.04
CA MET A 1 -15.56 -9.58 -21.30
C MET A 1 -16.77 -9.50 -20.39
N GLU A 2 -16.62 -9.24 -19.08
CA GLU A 2 -17.77 -9.15 -18.16
C GLU A 2 -18.83 -8.12 -18.60
N TYR A 3 -18.41 -6.93 -19.06
CA TYR A 3 -19.34 -5.92 -19.60
C TYR A 3 -20.24 -6.50 -20.71
N LEU A 4 -19.67 -7.19 -21.70
CA LEU A 4 -20.43 -7.79 -22.79
C LEU A 4 -21.31 -8.95 -22.32
N ARG A 5 -20.90 -9.69 -21.28
CA ARG A 5 -21.72 -10.77 -20.70
C ARG A 5 -23.01 -10.26 -20.09
N VAL A 6 -23.02 -9.03 -19.57
CA VAL A 6 -24.21 -8.38 -19.02
C VAL A 6 -24.99 -7.67 -20.12
N ALA A 7 -24.29 -6.90 -20.96
CA ALA A 7 -24.93 -6.13 -22.03
C ALA A 7 -25.73 -6.99 -23.01
N GLN A 8 -25.29 -8.24 -23.25
CA GLN A 8 -26.00 -9.15 -24.16
C GLN A 8 -27.43 -9.50 -23.73
N ASP A 9 -27.74 -9.37 -22.44
CA ASP A 9 -29.04 -9.70 -21.85
C ASP A 9 -30.03 -8.53 -21.94
N LEU A 10 -29.56 -7.31 -22.27
CA LEU A 10 -30.41 -6.16 -22.53
C LEU A 10 -31.33 -6.44 -23.73
N GLU A 11 -32.61 -6.07 -23.62
CA GLU A 11 -33.65 -6.45 -24.57
C GLU A 11 -33.35 -5.94 -26.00
N MET A 12 -32.76 -4.75 -26.12
CA MET A 12 -32.41 -4.14 -27.40
C MET A 12 -31.02 -4.53 -27.91
N TYR A 13 -30.22 -5.25 -27.12
CA TYR A 13 -28.85 -5.60 -27.51
C TYR A 13 -28.81 -6.52 -28.72
N GLY A 14 -28.02 -6.13 -29.71
CA GLY A 14 -27.77 -6.90 -30.93
C GLY A 14 -28.98 -7.00 -31.85
N ILE A 15 -29.93 -6.06 -31.75
CA ILE A 15 -31.12 -5.99 -32.60
C ILE A 15 -31.00 -4.79 -33.53
N LEU A 16 -31.12 -5.04 -34.83
CA LEU A 16 -31.23 -3.99 -35.85
C LEU A 16 -32.69 -3.84 -36.27
N TYR A 17 -33.24 -2.63 -36.10
CA TYR A 17 -34.64 -2.33 -36.35
C TYR A 17 -34.82 -1.65 -37.71
N TYR A 18 -35.74 -2.17 -38.51
CA TYR A 18 -36.08 -1.63 -39.83
C TYR A 18 -37.58 -1.35 -39.91
N PRO A 19 -38.00 -0.14 -40.33
CA PRO A 19 -39.42 0.14 -40.51
C PRO A 19 -40.00 -0.66 -41.68
N ILE A 20 -41.14 -1.31 -41.45
CA ILE A 20 -41.80 -2.18 -42.41
C ILE A 20 -43.29 -1.88 -42.53
N CYS A 21 -43.84 -2.17 -43.70
CA CYS A 21 -45.27 -2.20 -43.96
C CYS A 21 -45.70 -3.66 -44.20
N VAL A 22 -46.64 -4.16 -43.40
CA VAL A 22 -47.24 -5.49 -43.60
C VAL A 22 -48.43 -5.37 -44.55
N LEU A 23 -48.50 -6.22 -45.58
CA LEU A 23 -49.63 -6.19 -46.51
C LEU A 23 -50.86 -6.86 -45.87
N PRO A 24 -52.08 -6.29 -46.01
CA PRO A 24 -53.28 -6.63 -45.23
C PRO A 24 -53.93 -7.99 -45.51
N LYS A 25 -53.20 -8.98 -46.06
CA LYS A 25 -53.78 -10.32 -46.33
C LYS A 25 -53.78 -11.26 -45.12
N GLN A 26 -53.28 -10.86 -43.95
CA GLN A 26 -53.12 -11.76 -42.78
C GLN A 26 -53.69 -11.21 -41.46
N VAL A 27 -54.34 -10.04 -41.46
CA VAL A 27 -55.02 -9.49 -40.28
C VAL A 27 -56.35 -8.88 -40.75
N PRO A 28 -57.51 -9.50 -40.46
CA PRO A 28 -58.80 -9.08 -41.02
C PRO A 28 -59.38 -7.80 -40.38
N PHE A 29 -58.66 -7.14 -39.48
CA PHE A 29 -59.11 -5.92 -38.81
C PHE A 29 -57.96 -4.93 -38.59
N GLN A 30 -57.51 -4.26 -39.66
CA GLN A 30 -56.95 -2.91 -39.50
C GLN A 30 -56.97 -2.14 -40.82
N ASN A 31 -57.55 -0.94 -40.74
CA ASN A 31 -57.70 0.06 -41.79
C ASN A 31 -56.38 0.38 -42.51
N LYS A 32 -56.48 0.84 -43.76
CA LYS A 32 -55.42 1.38 -44.63
C LYS A 32 -54.72 2.65 -44.07
N LYS A 33 -54.30 2.67 -42.82
CA LYS A 33 -53.44 3.71 -42.24
C LYS A 33 -52.10 3.07 -41.91
N GLU A 34 -51.01 3.73 -42.30
CA GLU A 34 -49.63 3.31 -42.13
C GLU A 34 -49.42 2.60 -40.79
N THR A 35 -49.14 1.30 -40.83
CA THR A 35 -48.84 0.55 -39.62
C THR A 35 -47.40 0.83 -39.24
N ASP A 36 -47.21 1.54 -38.13
CA ASP A 36 -45.89 1.80 -37.52
C ASP A 36 -45.34 0.49 -36.93
N LEU A 37 -44.77 -0.33 -37.81
CA LEU A 37 -44.20 -1.63 -37.51
C LEU A 37 -42.73 -1.65 -37.86
N HIS A 38 -41.98 -2.40 -37.06
CA HIS A 38 -40.56 -2.54 -37.26
C HIS A 38 -40.13 -4.00 -37.19
N LEU A 39 -39.32 -4.40 -38.16
CA LEU A 39 -38.62 -5.68 -38.16
C LEU A 39 -37.35 -5.55 -37.34
N GLY A 40 -37.23 -6.28 -36.24
CA GLY A 40 -35.98 -6.44 -35.52
C GLY A 40 -35.26 -7.71 -35.97
N ILE A 41 -34.04 -7.57 -36.48
CA ILE A 41 -33.17 -8.68 -36.88
C ILE A 41 -32.12 -8.87 -35.80
N SER A 42 -32.02 -10.09 -35.26
CA SER A 42 -31.11 -10.43 -34.15
C SER A 42 -30.42 -11.77 -34.39
N ALA A 43 -29.38 -12.06 -33.60
CA ALA A 43 -28.71 -13.37 -33.63
C ALA A 43 -29.65 -14.53 -33.23
N GLN A 44 -30.75 -14.26 -32.52
CA GLN A 44 -31.72 -15.25 -32.07
C GLN A 44 -32.84 -15.51 -33.09
N GLY A 45 -33.20 -14.50 -33.88
CA GLY A 45 -34.30 -14.59 -34.83
C GLY A 45 -34.82 -13.23 -35.31
N LEU A 46 -36.06 -13.23 -35.79
CA LEU A 46 -36.77 -12.06 -36.32
C LEU A 46 -37.96 -11.69 -35.43
N GLY A 47 -38.01 -10.45 -34.95
CA GLY A 47 -39.12 -9.92 -34.16
C GLY A 47 -39.88 -8.83 -34.91
N ILE A 48 -41.18 -8.72 -34.69
CA ILE A 48 -42.00 -7.59 -35.16
C ILE A 48 -42.31 -6.71 -33.96
N TYR A 49 -42.04 -5.41 -34.07
CA TYR A 49 -42.24 -4.43 -33.02
C TYR A 49 -43.28 -3.42 -33.48
N LYS A 50 -44.12 -2.95 -32.58
CA LYS A 50 -45.21 -2.02 -32.89
C LYS A 50 -44.97 -0.68 -32.21
N GLY A 51 -45.08 0.40 -32.97
CA GLY A 51 -44.93 1.75 -32.46
C GLY A 51 -43.52 2.03 -31.95
N SER A 52 -43.48 2.78 -30.85
CA SER A 52 -42.32 3.12 -30.03
C SER A 52 -41.76 1.94 -29.20
N ASN A 53 -42.52 0.85 -29.01
CA ASN A 53 -42.06 -0.30 -28.22
C ASN A 53 -41.00 -1.12 -28.98
N ARG A 54 -39.73 -0.95 -28.61
CA ARG A 54 -38.57 -1.69 -29.12
C ARG A 54 -38.14 -2.87 -28.26
N ILE A 55 -38.77 -3.06 -27.10
CA ILE A 55 -38.34 -3.99 -26.06
C ILE A 55 -39.02 -5.35 -26.24
N THR A 56 -40.31 -5.36 -26.56
CA THR A 56 -41.13 -6.57 -26.58
C THR A 56 -41.62 -6.91 -27.99
N PRO A 57 -41.00 -7.89 -28.69
CA PRO A 57 -41.45 -8.28 -30.03
C PRO A 57 -42.77 -9.04 -29.99
N ARG A 58 -43.67 -8.77 -30.95
CA ARG A 58 -44.93 -9.49 -31.20
C ARG A 58 -45.27 -9.52 -32.70
N PRO A 59 -45.17 -10.67 -33.41
CA PRO A 59 -44.59 -11.96 -33.00
C PRO A 59 -43.05 -12.01 -33.10
N PHE A 60 -42.44 -13.10 -32.62
CA PHE A 60 -41.02 -13.43 -32.82
C PHE A 60 -40.86 -14.83 -33.45
N PHE A 61 -39.97 -14.93 -34.43
CA PHE A 61 -39.63 -16.14 -35.18
C PHE A 61 -38.17 -16.48 -34.92
N SER A 62 -37.91 -17.64 -34.31
CA SER A 62 -36.55 -18.14 -34.13
C SER A 62 -35.96 -18.59 -35.46
N TRP A 63 -34.63 -18.55 -35.59
CA TRP A 63 -33.98 -18.99 -36.83
C TRP A 63 -34.25 -20.47 -37.17
N SER A 64 -34.50 -21.33 -36.19
CA SER A 64 -34.94 -22.72 -36.41
C SER A 64 -36.31 -22.87 -37.09
N GLU A 65 -37.17 -21.86 -37.00
CA GLU A 65 -38.52 -21.89 -37.55
C GLU A 65 -38.57 -21.33 -38.98
N ILE A 66 -37.51 -20.65 -39.41
CA ILE A 66 -37.43 -19.99 -40.71
C ILE A 66 -36.73 -20.94 -41.67
N LYS A 67 -37.42 -21.31 -42.76
CA LYS A 67 -36.88 -22.17 -43.81
C LYS A 67 -36.13 -21.36 -44.87
N ASN A 68 -36.69 -20.23 -45.30
CA ASN A 68 -36.09 -19.38 -46.33
C ASN A 68 -36.64 -17.95 -46.23
N ILE A 69 -35.78 -16.97 -46.50
CA ILE A 69 -36.16 -15.58 -46.70
C ILE A 69 -35.76 -15.20 -48.12
N SER A 70 -36.73 -14.75 -48.91
CA SER A 70 -36.51 -14.35 -50.30
C SER A 70 -37.10 -12.97 -50.55
N PHE A 71 -36.49 -12.23 -51.47
CA PHE A 71 -37.00 -10.94 -51.91
C PHE A 71 -37.43 -11.04 -53.36
N LYS A 72 -38.73 -10.81 -53.63
CA LYS A 72 -39.30 -10.83 -54.99
C LYS A 72 -40.33 -9.72 -55.13
N ASN A 73 -40.38 -9.06 -56.28
CA ASN A 73 -41.39 -8.03 -56.59
C ASN A 73 -41.50 -6.92 -55.52
N LYS A 74 -40.37 -6.41 -55.02
CA LYS A 74 -40.31 -5.37 -53.98
C LYS A 74 -40.98 -5.78 -52.66
N LYS A 75 -40.97 -7.09 -52.36
CA LYS A 75 -41.57 -7.68 -51.16
C LYS A 75 -40.68 -8.80 -50.64
N PHE A 76 -40.54 -8.85 -49.32
CA PHE A 76 -39.94 -10.00 -48.65
C PHE A 76 -40.97 -11.09 -48.47
N HIS A 77 -40.53 -12.33 -48.69
CA HIS A 77 -41.28 -13.55 -48.48
C HIS A 77 -40.45 -14.45 -47.57
N MET A 78 -40.88 -14.53 -46.31
CA MET A 78 -40.33 -15.44 -45.32
C MET A 78 -41.20 -16.70 -45.28
N LYS A 79 -40.61 -17.84 -45.61
CA LYS A 79 -41.23 -19.15 -45.47
C LYS A 79 -40.75 -19.79 -44.19
N THR A 80 -41.68 -20.25 -43.37
CA THR A 80 -41.39 -21.00 -42.15
C THR A 80 -41.38 -22.51 -42.43
N VAL A 81 -40.84 -23.29 -41.50
CA VAL A 81 -40.72 -24.76 -41.61
C VAL A 81 -42.10 -25.44 -41.67
N ASP A 82 -43.10 -24.87 -41.02
CA ASP A 82 -44.52 -25.29 -41.06
C ASP A 82 -45.22 -24.93 -42.39
N LYS A 83 -44.48 -24.43 -43.40
CA LYS A 83 -44.97 -23.98 -44.71
C LYS A 83 -45.81 -22.70 -44.68
N SER A 84 -45.94 -22.01 -43.55
CA SER A 84 -46.53 -20.68 -43.51
C SER A 84 -45.65 -19.69 -44.28
N THR A 85 -46.28 -18.71 -44.95
CA THR A 85 -45.54 -17.67 -45.69
C THR A 85 -45.97 -16.30 -45.17
N ILE A 86 -45.03 -15.60 -44.56
CA ILE A 86 -45.22 -14.22 -44.10
C ILE A 86 -44.58 -13.31 -45.13
N SER A 87 -45.21 -12.18 -45.41
CA SER A 87 -44.69 -11.29 -46.43
C SER A 87 -44.88 -9.83 -46.07
N PHE A 88 -43.77 -9.08 -46.13
CA PHE A 88 -43.68 -7.69 -45.70
C PHE A 88 -42.88 -6.87 -46.70
N ARG A 89 -42.98 -5.55 -46.59
CA ARG A 89 -42.24 -4.58 -47.39
C ARG A 89 -41.45 -3.69 -46.43
N ALA A 90 -40.23 -3.31 -46.77
CA ALA A 90 -39.55 -2.21 -46.07
C ALA A 90 -40.19 -0.86 -46.46
N GLN A 91 -40.30 0.06 -45.50
CA GLN A 91 -40.85 1.39 -45.77
C GLN A 91 -40.00 2.13 -46.81
N GLU A 92 -38.67 2.05 -46.64
CA GLU A 92 -37.70 2.56 -47.60
C GLU A 92 -37.21 1.44 -48.53
N ARG A 93 -37.04 1.72 -49.83
CA ARG A 93 -36.64 0.67 -50.80
C ARG A 93 -35.14 0.44 -50.89
N THR A 94 -34.36 1.46 -50.57
CA THR A 94 -32.88 1.48 -50.60
C THR A 94 -32.28 0.49 -49.61
N ILE A 95 -32.97 0.24 -48.49
CA ILE A 95 -32.53 -0.66 -47.40
C ILE A 95 -32.82 -2.14 -47.67
N ASN A 96 -33.56 -2.49 -48.73
CA ASN A 96 -33.94 -3.89 -48.99
C ASN A 96 -32.72 -4.83 -49.13
N PRO A 97 -31.63 -4.48 -49.86
CA PRO A 97 -30.44 -5.32 -49.93
C PRO A 97 -29.81 -5.55 -48.55
N SER A 98 -29.67 -4.48 -47.76
CA SER A 98 -29.13 -4.57 -46.38
C SER A 98 -29.95 -5.50 -45.49
N ILE A 99 -31.28 -5.40 -45.52
CA ILE A 99 -32.17 -6.31 -44.76
C ILE A 99 -31.97 -7.77 -45.19
N LEU A 100 -31.88 -8.02 -46.51
CA LEU A 100 -31.71 -9.38 -47.04
C LEU A 100 -30.35 -9.96 -46.64
N ASP A 101 -29.27 -9.22 -46.85
CA ASP A 101 -27.90 -9.64 -46.53
C ASP A 101 -27.75 -9.92 -45.04
N LEU A 102 -28.31 -9.05 -44.20
CA LEU A 102 -28.30 -9.24 -42.75
C LEU A 102 -29.09 -10.50 -42.34
N CYS A 103 -30.26 -10.74 -42.92
CA CYS A 103 -31.03 -11.95 -42.65
C CYS A 103 -30.26 -13.21 -43.05
N ILE A 104 -29.70 -13.24 -44.27
CA ILE A 104 -28.94 -14.38 -44.80
C ILE A 104 -27.68 -14.61 -43.96
N GLY A 105 -26.88 -13.58 -43.73
CA GLY A 105 -25.64 -13.65 -42.95
C GLY A 105 -25.90 -14.12 -41.52
N THR A 106 -26.93 -13.58 -40.87
CA THR A 106 -27.27 -13.95 -39.48
C THR A 106 -27.80 -15.39 -39.40
N HIS A 107 -28.64 -15.82 -40.35
CA HIS A 107 -29.13 -17.19 -40.43
C HIS A 107 -27.99 -18.19 -40.70
N ASN A 108 -27.05 -17.85 -41.59
CA ASN A 108 -25.87 -18.68 -41.87
C ASN A 108 -24.97 -18.82 -40.64
N LEU A 109 -24.72 -17.73 -39.90
CA LEU A 109 -23.98 -17.79 -38.64
C LEU A 109 -24.73 -18.62 -37.59
N TYR A 110 -26.06 -18.54 -37.53
CA TYR A 110 -26.87 -19.41 -36.67
C TYR A 110 -26.70 -20.89 -37.03
N LEU A 111 -26.72 -21.26 -38.31
CA LEU A 111 -26.46 -22.63 -38.75
C LEU A 111 -25.04 -23.08 -38.42
N ARG A 112 -24.04 -22.22 -38.66
CA ARG A 112 -22.62 -22.50 -38.36
C ARG A 112 -22.38 -22.74 -36.86
N ARG A 113 -23.04 -22.00 -35.97
CA ARG A 113 -22.95 -22.19 -34.51
C ARG A 113 -23.50 -23.53 -34.01
N ARG A 114 -24.29 -24.25 -34.83
CA ARG A 114 -24.90 -25.55 -34.48
C ARG A 114 -24.16 -26.73 -35.08
N GLN A 115 -23.13 -26.47 -35.90
CA GLN A 115 -22.20 -27.46 -36.40
C GLN A 115 -20.99 -27.53 -35.45
N PRO A 116 -20.29 -28.68 -35.38
CA PRO A 116 -19.02 -28.74 -34.68
C PRO A 116 -18.03 -27.72 -35.26
N ASP A 117 -17.17 -27.16 -34.42
CA ASP A 117 -16.15 -26.21 -34.84
C ASP A 117 -15.24 -26.84 -35.90
N THR A 118 -14.88 -26.07 -36.93
CA THR A 118 -13.87 -26.48 -37.91
C THR A 118 -12.50 -26.61 -37.24
N LEU A 119 -11.61 -27.41 -37.81
CA LEU A 119 -10.25 -27.62 -37.28
C LEU A 119 -9.50 -26.28 -37.08
N GLU A 120 -9.64 -25.36 -38.02
CA GLU A 120 -9.07 -24.00 -37.93
C GLU A 120 -9.59 -23.24 -36.70
N VAL A 121 -10.90 -23.25 -36.44
CA VAL A 121 -11.48 -22.58 -35.27
C VAL A 121 -11.03 -23.24 -33.97
N GLN A 122 -10.88 -24.56 -33.95
CA GLN A 122 -10.35 -25.28 -32.79
C GLN A 122 -8.90 -24.89 -32.51
N GLN A 123 -8.06 -24.82 -33.55
CA GLN A 123 -6.67 -24.36 -33.44
C GLN A 123 -6.58 -22.91 -32.96
N MET A 124 -7.40 -22.00 -33.52
CA MET A 124 -7.47 -20.62 -33.05
C MET A 124 -7.88 -20.52 -31.57
N LYS A 125 -8.85 -21.32 -31.13
CA LYS A 125 -9.26 -21.37 -29.72
C LYS A 125 -8.15 -21.91 -28.82
N ALA A 126 -7.44 -22.94 -29.23
CA ALA A 126 -6.31 -23.50 -28.50
C ALA A 126 -5.19 -22.46 -28.35
N LEU A 127 -4.79 -21.82 -29.45
CA LEU A 127 -3.78 -20.76 -29.47
C LEU A 127 -4.18 -19.57 -28.60
N ALA A 128 -5.44 -19.11 -28.69
CA ALA A 128 -5.92 -18.02 -27.85
C ALA A 128 -5.96 -18.38 -26.35
N LYS A 129 -6.26 -19.64 -26.02
CA LYS A 129 -6.22 -20.14 -24.64
C LYS A 129 -4.79 -20.18 -24.11
N GLU A 130 -3.85 -20.66 -24.91
CA GLU A 130 -2.43 -20.71 -24.58
C GLU A 130 -1.84 -19.30 -24.38
N ASP A 131 -2.07 -18.38 -25.32
CA ASP A 131 -1.58 -17.00 -25.19
C ASP A 131 -2.19 -16.28 -23.97
N ARG A 132 -3.48 -16.52 -23.69
CA ARG A 132 -4.11 -15.99 -22.47
C ARG A 132 -3.48 -16.56 -21.19
N ALA A 133 -3.18 -17.87 -21.16
CA ALA A 133 -2.52 -18.50 -20.03
C ALA A 133 -1.10 -17.96 -19.83
N ARG A 134 -0.34 -17.80 -20.91
CA ARG A 134 1.01 -17.21 -20.89
C ARG A 134 0.98 -15.78 -20.34
N ARG A 135 0.11 -14.92 -20.86
CA ARG A 135 -0.05 -13.54 -20.36
C ARG A 135 -0.47 -13.51 -18.89
N GLN A 136 -1.33 -14.43 -18.47
CA GLN A 136 -1.76 -14.53 -17.06
C GLN A 136 -0.61 -14.95 -16.14
N GLN A 137 0.26 -15.88 -16.57
CA GLN A 137 1.45 -16.28 -15.82
C GLN A 137 2.47 -15.14 -15.72
N GLU A 138 2.73 -14.42 -16.83
CA GLU A 138 3.60 -13.25 -16.84
C GLU A 138 3.08 -12.14 -15.91
N ALA A 139 1.78 -11.82 -15.99
CA ALA A 139 1.16 -10.84 -15.12
C ALA A 139 1.20 -11.27 -13.63
N ALA A 140 0.96 -12.55 -13.33
CA ALA A 140 1.04 -13.07 -11.96
C ALA A 140 2.48 -13.04 -11.41
N ARG A 141 3.48 -13.32 -12.24
CA ARG A 141 4.90 -13.18 -11.86
C ARG A 141 5.24 -11.73 -11.54
N LEU A 142 4.85 -10.80 -12.42
CA LEU A 142 5.10 -9.38 -12.21
C LEU A 142 4.34 -8.83 -10.98
N ALA A 143 3.13 -9.33 -10.72
CA ALA A 143 2.37 -8.96 -9.53
C ALA A 143 3.08 -9.38 -8.24
N ARG A 144 3.59 -10.62 -8.17
CA ARG A 144 4.38 -11.09 -7.02
C ARG A 144 5.65 -10.27 -6.82
N GLU A 145 6.39 -10.01 -7.89
CA GLU A 145 7.61 -9.20 -7.80
C GLU A 145 7.32 -7.77 -7.32
N ARG A 146 6.21 -7.17 -7.75
CA ARG A 146 5.77 -5.85 -7.27
C ARG A 146 5.40 -5.86 -5.79
N GLU A 147 4.71 -6.90 -5.34
CA GLU A 147 4.32 -7.06 -3.94
C GLU A 147 5.54 -7.24 -3.04
N GLU A 148 6.48 -8.10 -3.43
CA GLU A 148 7.77 -8.29 -2.73
C GLU A 148 8.57 -6.99 -2.66
N ARG A 149 8.66 -6.23 -3.76
CA ARG A 149 9.34 -4.93 -3.79
C ARG A 149 8.67 -3.90 -2.87
N LEU A 150 7.34 -3.85 -2.87
CA LEU A 150 6.58 -2.96 -2.00
C LEU A 150 6.78 -3.32 -0.53
N GLN A 151 6.85 -4.62 -0.21
CA GLN A 151 7.13 -5.07 1.14
C GLN A 151 8.54 -4.65 1.59
N VAL A 152 9.57 -4.89 0.78
CA VAL A 152 10.94 -4.47 1.08
C VAL A 152 11.05 -2.95 1.22
N GLU A 153 10.35 -2.19 0.38
CA GLU A 153 10.32 -0.73 0.49
C GLU A 153 9.65 -0.26 1.79
N ASN A 154 8.55 -0.89 2.19
CA ASN A 154 7.87 -0.59 3.46
C ASN A 154 8.78 -0.91 4.66
N GLU A 155 9.41 -2.08 4.68
CA GLU A 155 10.36 -2.48 5.73
C GLU A 155 11.56 -1.52 5.81
N ARG A 156 12.12 -1.14 4.65
CA ARG A 156 13.19 -0.14 4.57
C ARG A 156 12.75 1.20 5.16
N ASN A 157 11.54 1.67 4.82
CA ASN A 157 11.01 2.94 5.31
C ASN A 157 10.77 2.90 6.83
N GLN A 158 10.30 1.77 7.37
CA GLN A 158 10.14 1.55 8.81
C GLN A 158 11.48 1.60 9.54
N LEU A 159 12.47 0.82 9.09
CA LEU A 159 13.81 0.80 9.70
C LEU A 159 14.49 2.17 9.60
N LYS A 160 14.32 2.88 8.49
CA LYS A 160 14.86 4.24 8.34
C LYS A 160 14.26 5.20 9.36
N ALA A 161 12.95 5.13 9.61
CA ALA A 161 12.28 5.95 10.62
C ALA A 161 12.73 5.59 12.05
N GLU A 162 12.98 4.32 12.34
CA GLU A 162 13.54 3.89 13.63
C GLU A 162 14.97 4.39 13.84
N ILE A 163 15.83 4.30 12.81
CA ILE A 163 17.20 4.83 12.84
C ILE A 163 17.17 6.34 13.08
N GLU A 164 16.28 7.07 12.41
CA GLU A 164 16.12 8.52 12.58
C GLU A 164 15.72 8.88 14.02
N LYS A 165 14.77 8.13 14.61
CA LYS A 165 14.36 8.31 16.00
C LYS A 165 15.49 8.05 17.00
N ILE A 166 16.26 6.98 16.81
CA ILE A 166 17.40 6.66 17.69
C ILE A 166 18.52 7.70 17.53
N ALA A 167 18.78 8.17 16.30
CA ALA A 167 19.75 9.22 16.04
C ALA A 167 19.37 10.54 16.74
N GLU A 168 18.09 10.90 16.73
CA GLU A 168 17.58 12.06 17.46
C GLU A 168 17.75 11.91 18.98
N GLN A 169 17.40 10.75 19.54
CA GLN A 169 17.61 10.45 20.96
C GLN A 169 19.09 10.51 21.34
N LEU A 170 19.98 9.97 20.50
CA LEU A 170 21.42 10.02 20.70
C LEU A 170 21.95 11.46 20.66
N ALA A 171 21.45 12.30 19.74
CA ALA A 171 21.82 13.70 19.68
C ALA A 171 21.39 14.47 20.94
N GLN A 172 20.17 14.22 21.43
CA GLN A 172 19.67 14.80 22.68
C GLN A 172 20.50 14.35 23.89
N ALA A 173 20.83 13.05 23.98
CA ALA A 173 21.66 12.51 25.06
C ALA A 173 23.08 13.08 25.02
N LYS A 174 23.69 13.23 23.84
CA LYS A 174 25.01 13.86 23.67
C LYS A 174 24.99 15.32 24.12
N GLU A 175 23.97 16.09 23.75
CA GLU A 175 23.86 17.49 24.17
C GLU A 175 23.63 17.62 25.68
N ALA A 176 22.84 16.71 26.28
CA ALA A 176 22.68 16.65 27.72
C ALA A 176 24.01 16.32 28.41
N ALA A 177 24.77 15.34 27.90
CA ALA A 177 26.08 14.99 28.43
C ALA A 177 27.07 16.17 28.37
N ARG A 178 27.11 16.89 27.23
CA ARG A 178 27.93 18.09 27.05
C ARG A 178 27.60 19.16 28.09
N LYS A 179 26.30 19.44 28.32
CA LYS A 179 25.87 20.40 29.35
C LYS A 179 26.25 19.93 30.75
N THR A 180 26.11 18.64 31.06
CA THR A 180 26.51 18.12 32.37
C THR A 180 28.01 18.22 32.60
N GLU A 181 28.82 18.00 31.57
CA GLU A 181 30.28 18.16 31.60
C GLU A 181 30.66 19.62 31.86
N GLU A 182 30.09 20.58 31.11
CA GLU A 182 30.29 22.02 31.34
C GLU A 182 29.91 22.44 32.78
N THR A 183 28.77 21.93 33.30
CA THR A 183 28.37 22.23 34.68
C THR A 183 29.32 21.62 35.72
N ALA A 184 29.87 20.43 35.46
CA ALA A 184 30.82 19.79 36.35
C ALA A 184 32.16 20.55 36.38
N GLU A 185 32.63 21.04 35.22
CA GLU A 185 33.83 21.88 35.13
C GLU A 185 33.67 23.20 35.92
N LEU A 186 32.53 23.89 35.77
CA LEU A 186 32.24 25.11 36.52
C LEU A 186 32.18 24.87 38.02
N LEU A 187 31.58 23.75 38.45
CA LEU A 187 31.56 23.36 39.87
C LEU A 187 32.97 23.06 40.40
N ALA A 188 33.81 22.38 39.60
CA ALA A 188 35.19 22.09 39.96
C ALA A 188 36.05 23.35 40.03
N GLU A 189 35.85 24.32 39.14
CA GLU A 189 36.51 25.62 39.20
C GLU A 189 36.08 26.42 40.43
N LYS A 190 34.77 26.46 40.72
CA LYS A 190 34.25 27.10 41.93
C LYS A 190 34.79 26.45 43.21
N ALA A 191 34.91 25.13 43.24
CA ALA A 191 35.51 24.40 44.36
C ALA A 191 36.99 24.79 44.54
N ARG A 192 37.77 24.85 43.45
CA ARG A 192 39.18 25.31 43.48
C ARG A 192 39.31 26.75 43.97
N ALA A 193 38.45 27.66 43.51
CA ALA A 193 38.44 29.04 43.97
C ALA A 193 38.10 29.16 45.47
N SER A 194 37.10 28.40 45.94
CA SER A 194 36.73 28.34 47.35
C SER A 194 37.84 27.76 48.23
N GLU A 195 38.57 26.76 47.74
CA GLU A 195 39.73 26.19 48.43
C GLU A 195 40.86 27.22 48.54
N GLN A 196 41.17 27.94 47.46
CA GLN A 196 42.16 29.02 47.46
C GLN A 196 41.78 30.14 48.46
N GLU A 197 40.51 30.55 48.50
CA GLU A 197 40.01 31.53 49.47
C GLU A 197 40.18 31.02 50.91
N THR A 198 39.84 29.76 51.18
CA THR A 198 39.99 29.13 52.50
C THR A 198 41.46 29.08 52.92
N LEU A 199 42.38 28.77 52.00
CA LEU A 199 43.82 28.77 52.28
C LEU A 199 44.35 30.17 52.61
N LEU A 200 43.90 31.21 51.89
CA LEU A 200 44.28 32.60 52.17
C LEU A 200 43.77 33.07 53.53
N LEU A 201 42.52 32.73 53.87
CA LEU A 201 41.94 33.03 55.18
C LEU A 201 42.70 32.30 56.29
N THR A 202 43.01 31.02 56.10
CA THR A 202 43.80 30.22 57.06
C THR A 202 45.18 30.84 57.29
N LYS A 203 45.85 31.29 56.22
CA LYS A 203 47.13 31.99 56.32
C LYS A 203 47.00 33.30 57.09
N ARG A 204 45.98 34.12 56.82
CA ARG A 204 45.72 35.36 57.57
C ARG A 204 45.46 35.11 59.05
N VAL A 205 44.70 34.07 59.38
CA VAL A 205 44.47 33.66 60.77
C VAL A 205 45.80 33.29 61.44
N SER A 206 46.63 32.47 60.79
CA SER A 206 47.94 32.08 61.32
C SER A 206 48.90 33.28 61.50
N GLU A 207 48.93 34.22 60.56
CA GLU A 207 49.72 35.46 60.67
C GLU A 207 49.23 36.34 61.83
N ALA A 208 47.91 36.50 61.98
CA ALA A 208 47.31 37.26 63.08
C ALA A 208 47.58 36.60 64.45
N GLU A 209 47.53 35.26 64.53
CA GLU A 209 47.89 34.50 65.74
C GLU A 209 49.37 34.69 66.09
N ALA A 210 50.27 34.62 65.10
CA ALA A 210 51.70 34.85 65.30
C ALA A 210 52.00 36.28 65.77
N GLU A 211 51.30 37.28 65.22
CA GLU A 211 51.41 38.67 65.64
C GLU A 211 50.87 38.88 67.07
N CYS A 212 49.72 38.30 67.39
CA CYS A 212 49.16 38.31 68.74
C CYS A 212 50.16 37.71 69.75
N HIS A 213 50.76 36.58 69.41
CA HIS A 213 51.79 35.93 70.24
C HIS A 213 53.02 36.82 70.43
N ARG A 214 53.49 37.49 69.37
CA ARG A 214 54.60 38.45 69.45
C ARG A 214 54.28 39.64 70.36
N LEU A 215 53.08 40.20 70.23
CA LEU A 215 52.61 41.30 71.09
C LEU A 215 52.52 40.86 72.55
N GLN A 216 52.02 39.66 72.83
CA GLN A 216 52.00 39.08 74.19
C GLN A 216 53.42 38.96 74.76
N MET A 217 54.38 38.44 73.99
CA MET A 217 55.78 38.35 74.45
C MET A 217 56.42 39.70 74.71
N ASN A 218 56.14 40.71 73.87
CA ASN A 218 56.62 42.08 74.10
C ASN A 218 55.96 42.70 75.35
N HIS A 219 54.66 42.45 75.55
CA HIS A 219 53.94 42.89 76.75
C HIS A 219 54.58 42.32 78.01
N VAL A 220 54.81 40.99 78.07
CA VAL A 220 55.49 40.33 79.20
C VAL A 220 56.88 40.92 79.43
N LYS A 221 57.70 41.12 78.39
CA LYS A 221 59.03 41.74 78.54
C LYS A 221 58.96 43.16 79.07
N SER A 222 57.99 43.95 78.62
CA SER A 222 57.75 45.32 79.10
C SER A 222 57.30 45.33 80.56
N GLU A 223 56.42 44.42 80.96
CA GLU A 223 56.00 44.23 82.35
C GLU A 223 57.19 43.82 83.23
N GLU A 224 58.01 42.86 82.79
CA GLU A 224 59.21 42.50 83.55
C GLU A 224 60.22 43.65 83.66
N ALA A 225 60.38 44.47 82.61
CA ALA A 225 61.24 45.65 82.65
C ALA A 225 60.70 46.70 83.63
N LEU A 226 59.38 46.90 83.65
CA LEU A 226 58.71 47.76 84.62
C LEU A 226 58.93 47.26 86.04
N MET A 227 58.77 45.96 86.29
CA MET A 227 59.05 45.33 87.59
C MET A 227 60.53 45.47 88.01
N ARG A 228 61.48 45.37 87.06
CA ARG A 228 62.91 45.60 87.32
C ARG A 228 63.18 47.07 87.68
N MET A 229 62.56 48.00 86.97
CA MET A 229 62.66 49.43 87.27
C MET A 229 62.02 49.76 88.62
N GLU A 230 60.86 49.18 88.93
CA GLU A 230 60.20 49.34 90.23
C GLU A 230 61.08 48.82 91.38
N ARG A 231 61.73 47.66 91.21
CA ARG A 231 62.68 47.14 92.20
C ARG A 231 63.86 48.09 92.41
N LYS A 232 64.48 48.58 91.32
CA LYS A 232 65.57 49.57 91.39
C LYS A 232 65.12 50.89 92.01
N ALA A 233 63.91 51.35 91.71
CA ALA A 233 63.34 52.56 92.30
C ALA A 233 63.16 52.40 93.82
N ARG A 234 62.62 51.27 94.29
CA ARG A 234 62.54 50.95 95.73
C ARG A 234 63.91 50.88 96.40
N GLU A 235 64.91 50.29 95.74
CA GLU A 235 66.28 50.26 96.25
C GLU A 235 66.92 51.65 96.32
N ALA A 236 66.73 52.47 95.30
CA ALA A 236 67.19 53.86 95.28
C ALA A 236 66.48 54.71 96.36
N GLU A 237 65.19 54.46 96.61
CA GLU A 237 64.41 55.11 97.67
C GLU A 237 64.93 54.71 99.06
N LEU A 238 65.25 53.43 99.29
CA LEU A 238 65.90 52.96 100.52
C LEU A 238 67.31 53.56 100.70
N TYR A 239 68.08 53.69 99.62
CA TYR A 239 69.41 54.30 99.66
C TYR A 239 69.33 55.80 99.95
N ALA A 240 68.38 56.52 99.34
CA ALA A 240 68.10 57.92 99.62
C ALA A 240 67.62 58.12 101.07
N GLN A 241 66.77 57.22 101.60
CA GLN A 241 66.42 57.19 103.02
C GLN A 241 67.65 56.97 103.91
N ARG A 242 68.57 56.08 103.53
CA ARG A 242 69.80 55.83 104.30
C ARG A 242 70.76 57.03 104.28
N ILE A 243 70.92 57.71 103.15
CA ILE A 243 71.74 58.93 103.04
C ILE A 243 71.11 60.08 103.84
N SER A 244 69.80 60.30 103.72
CA SER A 244 69.11 61.33 104.52
C SER A 244 69.19 61.05 106.02
N MET A 245 69.26 59.78 106.44
CA MET A 245 69.48 59.38 107.83
C MET A 245 70.96 59.50 108.28
N SER A 246 71.91 59.40 107.34
CA SER A 246 73.36 59.53 107.58
C SER A 246 73.88 60.97 107.56
N LEU A 247 73.16 61.91 106.95
CA LEU A 247 73.50 63.34 106.94
C LEU A 247 72.96 64.09 108.16
N ALA A 248 72.37 63.38 109.13
CA ALA A 248 71.83 63.95 110.36
C ALA A 248 72.88 64.16 111.48
N ASP A 249 74.14 63.73 111.31
CA ASP A 249 75.25 64.07 112.23
C ASP A 249 76.58 64.25 111.48
N VAL A 250 77.26 65.36 111.80
CA VAL A 250 78.55 65.87 111.29
C VAL A 250 78.49 66.86 110.12
N ASN A 251 78.50 68.11 110.56
CA ASN A 251 78.75 69.40 109.90
C ASN A 251 80.19 69.54 109.35
N THR A 252 80.36 69.82 108.05
CA THR A 252 81.25 70.89 107.53
C THR A 252 80.99 71.20 106.05
N LYS A 253 80.81 72.51 105.78
CA LYS A 253 80.68 73.25 104.50
C LYS A 253 82.08 73.77 104.07
N PRO A 254 82.32 74.41 102.89
CA PRO A 254 81.54 74.46 101.63
C PRO A 254 82.38 74.54 100.29
N HIS A 255 81.66 74.64 99.15
CA HIS A 255 81.96 75.40 97.88
C HIS A 255 83.11 74.90 96.94
N TYR A 256 83.06 74.97 95.59
CA TYR A 256 82.28 75.74 94.60
C TYR A 256 82.35 75.10 93.17
N ALA A 257 81.31 75.37 92.33
CA ALA A 257 81.29 75.65 90.86
C ALA A 257 81.77 74.57 89.85
N SER A 258 81.31 74.47 88.59
CA SER A 258 80.32 75.12 87.70
C SER A 258 80.46 74.37 86.34
N HIS A 259 79.43 73.94 85.60
CA HIS A 259 78.74 74.60 84.47
C HIS A 259 77.96 73.46 83.77
N ALA A 260 76.64 73.52 83.62
CA ALA A 260 75.92 73.95 82.41
C ALA A 260 76.48 73.39 81.09
N LEU A 261 75.70 72.60 80.33
CA LEU A 261 74.95 73.09 79.17
C LEU A 261 74.11 72.00 78.49
N ILE A 262 72.98 72.46 77.99
CA ILE A 262 72.01 71.83 77.09
C ILE A 262 72.61 71.74 75.68
N THR A 263 72.44 70.61 74.99
CA THR A 263 72.27 70.57 73.51
C THR A 263 71.49 69.32 73.07
N GLU A 264 70.21 69.50 72.71
CA GLU A 264 69.59 68.88 71.53
C GLU A 264 70.22 69.51 70.26
N PRO A 265 69.90 69.13 69.00
CA PRO A 265 69.67 67.83 68.36
C PRO A 265 70.61 67.68 67.12
N THR A 266 70.38 66.69 66.24
CA THR A 266 70.35 66.84 64.75
C THR A 266 70.83 65.58 63.99
N ILE A 267 69.82 64.84 63.50
CA ILE A 267 69.63 64.23 62.18
C ILE A 267 70.77 64.42 61.14
N TRP A 268 71.22 63.34 60.47
CA TRP A 268 71.22 63.23 58.99
C TRP A 268 71.01 61.77 58.51
N PRO A 269 70.49 61.58 57.28
CA PRO A 269 69.96 60.34 56.70
C PRO A 269 70.80 59.88 55.47
N LEU A 270 70.14 59.13 54.55
CA LEU A 270 70.54 58.60 53.23
C LEU A 270 70.98 57.14 53.24
N SER A 271 70.74 56.30 52.22
CA SER A 271 69.74 56.14 51.14
C SER A 271 70.33 55.06 50.22
N ASN A 272 69.47 54.20 49.66
CA ASN A 272 69.59 53.39 48.44
C ASN A 272 70.95 52.83 47.96
N LEU A 273 70.92 51.54 47.62
CA LEU A 273 71.58 51.08 46.40
C LEU A 273 70.71 50.03 45.69
N ALA A 274 70.30 50.37 44.47
CA ALA A 274 69.80 49.45 43.45
C ALA A 274 70.99 48.96 42.63
N LEU A 275 70.93 47.70 42.16
CA LEU A 275 71.78 47.19 41.09
C LEU A 275 70.90 46.41 40.09
N GLN A 276 70.94 46.86 38.84
CA GLN A 276 70.45 46.19 37.64
C GLN A 276 71.52 45.23 37.09
N GLY A 277 71.09 44.22 36.31
CA GLY A 277 71.94 43.38 35.46
C GLY A 277 71.11 42.28 34.78
N THR A 278 70.43 42.57 33.67
CA THR A 278 70.73 42.19 32.28
C THR A 278 70.32 40.78 31.82
N LEU A 279 69.62 40.78 30.67
CA LEU A 279 69.13 39.71 29.79
C LEU A 279 70.13 38.60 29.45
N SER A 280 69.61 37.38 29.25
CA SER A 280 69.82 36.62 28.00
C SER A 280 68.73 35.56 27.75
N HIS A 281 68.40 35.44 26.48
CA HIS A 281 67.40 34.60 25.83
C HIS A 281 68.03 33.24 25.50
N HIS A 282 67.32 32.13 25.74
CA HIS A 282 67.59 30.88 25.02
C HIS A 282 66.28 30.15 24.71
N GLN A 283 66.06 30.02 23.40
CA GLN A 283 65.07 29.20 22.74
C GLN A 283 65.79 28.02 22.08
N LEU A 284 65.23 26.81 22.23
CA LEU A 284 65.45 25.63 21.38
C LEU A 284 64.07 24.96 21.25
N MET A 285 63.34 25.11 20.13
CA MET A 285 63.42 24.33 18.87
C MET A 285 63.21 22.83 19.13
N ILE A 286 61.99 22.32 18.93
CA ILE A 286 61.49 21.70 17.68
C ILE A 286 62.31 20.46 17.26
N SER A 287 61.66 19.30 17.32
CA SER A 287 61.85 18.22 16.34
C SER A 287 60.56 18.09 15.53
N GLY A 288 60.59 18.67 14.32
CA GLY A 288 59.91 18.07 13.15
C GLY A 288 60.76 16.89 12.66
N GLY A 289 60.33 16.05 11.74
CA GLY A 289 59.15 16.01 10.91
C GLY A 289 59.35 14.88 9.89
N SER A 290 58.26 14.46 9.25
CA SER A 290 58.16 13.99 7.86
C SER A 290 59.09 12.89 7.33
N GLN A 291 58.52 11.84 6.73
CA GLN A 291 58.29 11.81 5.28
C GLN A 291 57.55 10.57 4.78
N GLU A 292 56.76 10.81 3.74
CA GLU A 292 56.10 9.89 2.83
C GLU A 292 57.11 9.09 1.97
N GLY A 293 56.68 7.96 1.37
CA GLY A 293 57.42 7.36 0.25
C GLY A 293 57.24 5.85 -0.01
N ASP A 294 56.10 5.47 -0.59
CA ASP A 294 55.87 4.53 -1.70
C ASP A 294 56.92 3.42 -2.08
N ARG A 295 56.52 2.12 -2.00
CA ARG A 295 56.55 1.12 -3.11
C ARG A 295 56.18 -0.33 -2.69
N SER A 296 55.08 -0.80 -3.28
CA SER A 296 54.78 -2.11 -3.90
C SER A 296 55.06 -3.50 -3.27
N SER A 297 53.95 -4.27 -3.23
CA SER A 297 53.74 -5.72 -3.46
C SER A 297 53.93 -6.73 -2.31
N LEU A 298 52.82 -7.33 -1.86
CA LEU A 298 52.40 -8.70 -2.20
C LEU A 298 50.98 -8.97 -1.66
N ALA A 299 50.33 -9.92 -2.33
CA ALA A 299 49.03 -10.59 -2.14
C ALA A 299 48.47 -10.60 -0.70
N GLU A 300 47.15 -10.59 -0.44
CA GLU A 300 46.21 -11.60 -0.92
C GLU A 300 44.76 -11.15 -0.63
N ARG A 301 43.87 -11.37 -1.59
CA ARG A 301 42.45 -11.00 -1.59
C ARG A 301 41.69 -12.27 -1.94
N GLN A 302 40.76 -12.73 -1.10
CA GLN A 302 39.51 -13.27 -1.63
C GLN A 302 38.37 -13.38 -0.62
N GLN A 303 37.27 -12.77 -1.07
CA GLN A 303 35.90 -12.79 -0.59
C GLN A 303 35.10 -13.84 -1.36
N MET A 304 34.03 -14.31 -0.72
CA MET A 304 32.68 -14.55 -1.27
C MET A 304 32.49 -15.61 -2.37
N HIS A 305 31.75 -16.65 -1.99
CA HIS A 305 31.08 -17.59 -2.89
C HIS A 305 29.79 -16.99 -3.48
N GLN A 306 29.68 -17.06 -4.81
CA GLN A 306 28.42 -17.18 -5.54
C GLN A 306 28.68 -18.15 -6.70
N GLY A 307 27.80 -19.14 -6.87
CA GLY A 307 27.90 -20.15 -7.93
C GLY A 307 26.87 -19.94 -9.03
N GLN A 308 27.28 -20.19 -10.28
CA GLN A 308 26.58 -21.06 -11.23
C GLN A 308 27.39 -21.32 -12.53
N LEU A 309 27.40 -22.60 -12.93
CA LEU A 309 27.32 -23.19 -14.30
C LEU A 309 28.50 -23.05 -15.30
N GLN A 310 29.16 -24.19 -15.66
CA GLN A 310 28.92 -25.04 -16.86
C GLN A 310 30.17 -25.91 -17.25
N GLY A 311 29.96 -27.22 -17.50
CA GLY A 311 30.44 -27.92 -18.71
C GLY A 311 31.71 -28.80 -18.74
N VAL A 312 31.48 -30.13 -18.88
CA VAL A 312 32.19 -31.15 -19.74
C VAL A 312 33.56 -31.74 -19.26
N PRO A 313 34.01 -32.99 -19.60
CA PRO A 313 33.42 -34.35 -19.77
C PRO A 313 34.09 -35.42 -18.83
N PRO A 314 33.77 -36.75 -18.90
CA PRO A 314 34.24 -37.74 -17.93
C PRO A 314 35.49 -38.54 -18.39
N PRO A 315 36.21 -39.21 -17.48
CA PRO A 315 37.02 -40.38 -17.82
C PRO A 315 36.46 -41.69 -17.24
N THR A 316 36.60 -42.70 -18.08
CA THR A 316 36.42 -44.14 -17.95
C THR A 316 36.85 -44.77 -16.61
N ALA A 317 35.98 -45.60 -16.03
CA ALA A 317 36.32 -46.52 -14.95
C ALA A 317 36.79 -47.89 -15.49
N PRO A 318 37.79 -48.54 -14.88
CA PRO A 318 38.10 -49.93 -15.17
C PRO A 318 37.25 -50.88 -14.34
N ILE A 319 36.97 -52.02 -14.96
CA ILE A 319 36.28 -53.19 -14.40
C ILE A 319 37.14 -53.78 -13.27
N TYR A 320 36.59 -53.82 -12.05
CA TYR A 320 36.98 -54.82 -11.06
C TYR A 320 35.75 -55.55 -10.54
N ARG A 321 35.84 -56.87 -10.67
CA ARG A 321 34.89 -57.90 -10.26
C ARG A 321 34.99 -58.04 -8.74
N ALA A 322 33.91 -57.81 -8.01
CA ALA A 322 33.78 -58.18 -6.60
C ALA A 322 32.58 -59.13 -6.42
N MET A 323 32.80 -60.20 -5.67
CA MET A 323 31.88 -61.30 -5.38
C MET A 323 30.63 -60.82 -4.58
N PRO A 324 29.49 -61.54 -4.65
CA PRO A 324 28.24 -61.06 -4.08
C PRO A 324 28.14 -61.39 -2.58
N PRO A 325 27.51 -60.52 -1.76
CA PRO A 325 26.94 -60.95 -0.49
C PRO A 325 25.43 -61.20 -0.63
N ASN A 326 25.07 -62.45 -0.34
CA ASN A 326 23.90 -62.90 0.41
C ASN A 326 22.48 -62.59 -0.12
N VAL A 327 21.87 -63.61 -0.72
CA VAL A 327 20.48 -63.68 -1.24
C VAL A 327 19.40 -63.84 -0.15
N ALA A 328 19.63 -63.40 1.09
CA ALA A 328 18.77 -63.73 2.24
C ALA A 328 17.99 -62.55 2.85
N GLN A 329 17.80 -61.44 2.13
CA GLN A 329 17.10 -60.24 2.67
C GLN A 329 16.08 -59.58 1.72
N MET A 330 15.47 -60.33 0.79
CA MET A 330 14.47 -59.76 -0.15
C MET A 330 13.01 -60.16 0.13
N MET A 331 12.70 -60.80 1.25
CA MET A 331 11.32 -61.16 1.56
C MET A 331 10.67 -60.09 2.45
N HIS A 332 9.81 -59.29 1.81
CA HIS A 332 8.90 -58.24 2.33
C HIS A 332 9.34 -56.79 2.12
N ALA A 333 9.67 -56.43 0.88
CA ALA A 333 9.37 -55.07 0.42
C ALA A 333 7.87 -55.01 0.02
N PRO A 334 7.08 -54.04 0.51
CA PRO A 334 5.71 -53.87 0.04
C PRO A 334 5.71 -53.64 -1.48
N PRO A 335 4.71 -54.17 -2.22
CA PRO A 335 4.67 -53.98 -3.67
C PRO A 335 4.71 -52.48 -4.00
N PRO A 336 5.43 -52.07 -5.07
CA PRO A 336 5.44 -50.68 -5.49
C PRO A 336 3.99 -50.21 -5.69
N PRO A 337 3.64 -48.99 -5.22
CA PRO A 337 2.28 -48.50 -5.32
C PRO A 337 1.82 -48.52 -6.77
N ASP A 338 0.66 -49.15 -7.01
CA ASP A 338 0.08 -49.31 -8.34
C ASP A 338 -0.12 -47.92 -9.00
N PRO A 339 0.45 -47.66 -10.20
CA PRO A 339 0.26 -46.39 -10.91
C PRO A 339 -1.21 -46.05 -11.17
N SER A 340 -2.11 -47.04 -11.14
CA SER A 340 -3.56 -46.83 -11.24
C SER A 340 -4.15 -46.03 -10.07
N VAL A 341 -3.55 -46.11 -8.87
CA VAL A 341 -3.99 -45.40 -7.67
C VAL A 341 -3.62 -43.92 -7.75
N ASN A 342 -2.39 -43.62 -8.19
CA ASN A 342 -1.95 -42.23 -8.43
C ASN A 342 -2.79 -41.57 -9.52
N GLN A 343 -3.05 -42.28 -10.62
CA GLN A 343 -3.89 -41.75 -11.69
C GLN A 343 -5.33 -41.50 -11.21
N ARG A 344 -5.89 -42.39 -10.39
CA ARG A 344 -7.22 -42.21 -9.77
C ARG A 344 -7.24 -41.02 -8.80
N LEU A 345 -6.19 -40.83 -8.01
CA LEU A 345 -6.03 -39.67 -7.11
C LEU A 345 -5.90 -38.37 -7.91
N GLU A 346 -5.13 -38.35 -8.99
CA GLU A 346 -5.03 -37.22 -9.91
C GLU A 346 -6.39 -36.89 -10.55
N PHE A 347 -7.14 -37.89 -11.03
CA PHE A 347 -8.49 -37.69 -11.55
C PHE A 347 -9.45 -37.14 -10.48
N HIS A 348 -9.35 -37.63 -9.24
CA HIS A 348 -10.16 -37.15 -8.13
C HIS A 348 -9.79 -35.70 -7.75
N ASN A 349 -8.50 -35.37 -7.75
CA ASN A 349 -7.99 -34.03 -7.50
C ASN A 349 -8.43 -33.05 -8.61
N LEU A 350 -8.29 -33.43 -9.88
CA LEU A 350 -8.78 -32.67 -11.03
C LEU A 350 -10.29 -32.43 -10.96
N ARG A 351 -11.05 -33.45 -10.56
CA ARG A 351 -12.50 -33.33 -10.37
C ARG A 351 -12.85 -32.39 -9.22
N SER A 352 -12.14 -32.48 -8.10
CA SER A 352 -12.32 -31.60 -6.94
C SER A 352 -11.97 -30.15 -7.29
N GLU A 353 -10.86 -29.93 -8.00
CA GLU A 353 -10.42 -28.62 -8.47
C GLU A 353 -11.40 -28.01 -9.49
N LEU A 354 -11.96 -28.85 -10.37
CA LEU A 354 -13.01 -28.43 -11.30
C LEU A 354 -14.28 -28.01 -10.55
N GLU A 355 -14.73 -28.79 -9.56
CA GLU A 355 -15.92 -28.44 -8.77
C GLU A 355 -15.68 -27.16 -7.95
N LYS A 356 -14.48 -27.01 -7.36
CA LYS A 356 -14.07 -25.78 -6.68
C LYS A 356 -14.09 -24.57 -7.62
N SER A 357 -13.50 -24.70 -8.81
CA SER A 357 -13.53 -23.65 -9.85
C SER A 357 -14.97 -23.29 -10.28
N ARG A 358 -15.84 -24.30 -10.38
CA ARG A 358 -17.25 -24.14 -10.72
C ARG A 358 -18.01 -23.41 -9.59
N HIS A 359 -17.74 -23.77 -8.34
CA HIS A 359 -18.26 -23.10 -7.15
C HIS A 359 -17.79 -21.65 -7.07
N ASP A 360 -16.49 -21.39 -7.21
CA ASP A 360 -15.91 -20.04 -7.18
C ASP A 360 -16.49 -19.15 -8.29
N PHE A 361 -16.73 -19.72 -9.48
CA PHE A 361 -17.40 -19.02 -10.56
C PHE A 361 -18.87 -18.69 -10.21
N SER A 362 -19.59 -19.65 -9.63
CA SER A 362 -20.97 -19.47 -9.19
C SER A 362 -21.09 -18.40 -8.10
N GLU A 363 -20.21 -18.42 -7.10
CA GLU A 363 -20.18 -17.40 -6.04
C GLU A 363 -19.83 -16.01 -6.58
N LYS A 364 -18.86 -15.91 -7.49
CA LYS A 364 -18.57 -14.64 -8.18
C LYS A 364 -19.78 -14.12 -8.96
N ALA A 365 -20.53 -14.99 -9.62
CA ALA A 365 -21.75 -14.61 -10.32
C ALA A 365 -22.86 -14.16 -9.35
N ARG A 366 -22.98 -14.82 -8.19
CA ARG A 366 -23.93 -14.44 -7.13
C ARG A 366 -23.61 -13.06 -6.55
N LEU A 367 -22.36 -12.85 -6.12
CA LEU A 367 -21.89 -11.56 -5.59
C LEU A 367 -22.03 -10.43 -6.62
N PHE A 368 -21.77 -10.73 -7.90
CA PHE A 368 -21.98 -9.76 -8.97
C PHE A 368 -23.46 -9.37 -9.10
N LYS A 369 -24.38 -10.35 -9.04
CA LYS A 369 -25.83 -10.10 -9.08
C LYS A 369 -26.32 -9.32 -7.86
N GLU A 370 -25.81 -9.65 -6.68
CA GLU A 370 -26.10 -8.95 -5.43
C GLU A 370 -25.68 -7.48 -5.54
N ARG A 371 -24.44 -7.23 -5.97
CA ARG A 371 -23.93 -5.87 -6.19
C ARG A 371 -24.73 -5.08 -7.23
N LEU A 372 -25.20 -5.73 -8.30
CA LEU A 372 -26.10 -5.08 -9.27
C LEU A 372 -27.45 -4.72 -8.65
N ASN A 373 -27.97 -5.55 -7.74
CA ASN A 373 -29.21 -5.28 -7.04
C ASN A 373 -29.06 -4.12 -6.05
N ASP A 374 -27.94 -4.05 -5.34
CA ASP A 374 -27.62 -2.94 -4.44
C ASP A 374 -27.53 -1.61 -5.20
N PHE A 375 -26.78 -1.60 -6.30
CA PHE A 375 -26.72 -0.43 -7.17
C PHE A 375 -28.08 -0.05 -7.76
N ARG A 376 -28.91 -1.03 -8.10
CA ARG A 376 -30.28 -0.78 -8.56
C ARG A 376 -31.11 -0.09 -7.49
N ASN A 377 -31.05 -0.57 -6.24
CA ASN A 377 -31.79 0.01 -5.12
C ASN A 377 -31.32 1.44 -4.82
N GLU A 378 -30.01 1.68 -4.86
CA GLU A 378 -29.42 3.02 -4.68
C GLU A 378 -29.90 4.00 -5.77
N ILE A 379 -29.88 3.57 -7.03
CA ILE A 379 -30.38 4.38 -8.15
C ILE A 379 -31.90 4.58 -8.04
N ASP A 380 -32.66 3.55 -7.67
CA ASP A 380 -34.11 3.61 -7.52
C ASP A 380 -34.53 4.65 -6.46
N ALA A 381 -33.77 4.81 -5.38
CA ALA A 381 -33.99 5.85 -4.37
C ALA A 381 -33.77 7.28 -4.91
N LEU A 382 -32.99 7.44 -5.97
CA LEU A 382 -32.67 8.72 -6.62
C LEU A 382 -33.51 8.98 -7.87
N LYS A 383 -34.41 8.05 -8.26
CA LYS A 383 -35.22 8.18 -9.46
C LYS A 383 -36.22 9.33 -9.36
N ARG A 384 -36.37 10.03 -10.48
CA ARG A 384 -37.36 11.08 -10.66
C ARG A 384 -38.44 10.61 -11.63
N GLU A 385 -39.69 10.60 -11.17
CA GLU A 385 -40.84 10.08 -11.93
C GLU A 385 -41.15 10.92 -13.18
N ASP A 386 -40.93 12.24 -13.13
CA ASP A 386 -41.18 13.17 -14.23
C ASP A 386 -40.24 12.97 -15.44
N ARG A 387 -39.16 12.19 -15.27
CA ARG A 387 -38.16 11.94 -16.31
C ARG A 387 -38.18 10.51 -16.86
N GLN A 388 -39.16 9.69 -16.49
CA GLN A 388 -39.24 8.33 -17.00
C GLN A 388 -39.59 8.32 -18.49
N THR A 389 -38.81 7.59 -19.26
CA THR A 389 -39.10 7.36 -20.68
C THR A 389 -40.11 6.23 -20.85
N GLU A 390 -40.74 6.15 -22.03
CA GLU A 390 -41.65 5.04 -22.34
C GLU A 390 -40.96 3.67 -22.25
N HIS A 391 -39.67 3.61 -22.61
CA HIS A 391 -38.88 2.38 -22.49
C HIS A 391 -38.64 1.98 -21.03
N ASP A 392 -38.44 2.94 -20.12
CA ASP A 392 -38.30 2.67 -18.69
C ASP A 392 -39.59 2.05 -18.12
N VAL A 393 -40.75 2.59 -18.50
CA VAL A 393 -42.07 2.09 -18.06
C VAL A 393 -42.31 0.66 -18.57
N ILE A 394 -42.02 0.40 -19.85
CA ILE A 394 -42.17 -0.94 -20.44
C ILE A 394 -41.21 -1.94 -19.79
N HIS A 395 -39.95 -1.55 -19.57
CA HIS A 395 -38.97 -2.41 -18.92
C HIS A 395 -39.37 -2.71 -17.47
N ALA A 396 -39.79 -1.71 -16.70
CA ALA A 396 -40.26 -1.89 -15.33
C ALA A 396 -41.47 -2.84 -15.27
N HIS A 397 -42.43 -2.70 -16.20
CA HIS A 397 -43.56 -3.62 -16.31
C HIS A 397 -43.12 -5.05 -16.64
N ASN A 398 -42.18 -5.24 -17.58
CA ASN A 398 -41.66 -6.56 -17.91
C ASN A 398 -40.98 -7.21 -16.69
N VAL A 399 -40.09 -6.48 -16.01
CA VAL A 399 -39.40 -6.97 -14.82
C VAL A 399 -40.38 -7.31 -13.71
N HIS A 400 -41.40 -6.47 -13.47
CA HIS A 400 -42.43 -6.71 -12.46
C HIS A 400 -43.20 -8.03 -12.71
N ASN A 401 -43.45 -8.36 -13.97
CA ASN A 401 -44.09 -9.61 -14.37
C ASN A 401 -43.12 -10.80 -14.52
N GLY A 402 -41.83 -10.62 -14.17
CA GLY A 402 -40.81 -11.65 -14.31
C GLY A 402 -40.40 -11.95 -15.75
N PHE A 403 -40.64 -11.02 -16.68
CA PHE A 403 -40.17 -11.12 -18.05
C PHE A 403 -38.78 -10.50 -18.20
N ASP A 404 -37.87 -11.31 -18.71
CA ASP A 404 -36.56 -10.93 -19.23
C ASP A 404 -36.53 -11.11 -20.76
N LYS A 405 -35.40 -10.78 -21.39
CA LYS A 405 -35.19 -10.94 -22.84
C LYS A 405 -35.53 -12.36 -23.32
N PHE A 406 -34.96 -13.40 -22.71
CA PHE A 406 -35.07 -14.77 -23.22
C PHE A 406 -36.43 -15.42 -22.93
N THR A 407 -37.02 -15.12 -21.78
CA THR A 407 -38.38 -15.54 -21.40
C THR A 407 -39.42 -14.88 -22.31
N THR A 408 -39.27 -13.58 -22.59
CA THR A 408 -40.10 -12.85 -23.56
C THR A 408 -40.02 -13.53 -24.92
N LEU A 409 -38.82 -13.73 -25.47
CA LEU A 409 -38.62 -14.38 -26.78
C LEU A 409 -39.26 -15.78 -26.84
N ARG A 410 -39.15 -16.56 -25.76
CA ARG A 410 -39.75 -17.90 -25.66
C ARG A 410 -41.28 -17.85 -25.61
N MET A 411 -41.85 -16.92 -24.85
CA MET A 411 -43.30 -16.77 -24.70
C MET A 411 -43.95 -16.37 -26.02
N VAL A 412 -43.41 -15.34 -26.69
CA VAL A 412 -44.04 -14.79 -27.90
C VAL A 412 -43.91 -15.74 -29.10
N SER A 413 -42.87 -16.58 -29.14
CA SER A 413 -42.75 -17.68 -30.11
C SER A 413 -43.81 -18.76 -29.89
N LYS A 414 -44.11 -19.13 -28.62
CA LYS A 414 -45.16 -20.11 -28.28
C LYS A 414 -46.57 -19.58 -28.55
N LEU A 415 -46.85 -18.33 -28.18
CA LEU A 415 -48.16 -17.72 -28.38
C LEU A 415 -48.53 -17.69 -29.87
N TYR A 416 -47.60 -17.30 -30.75
CA TYR A 416 -47.87 -17.33 -32.20
C TYR A 416 -48.25 -18.73 -32.68
N LYS A 417 -47.56 -19.79 -32.23
CA LYS A 417 -47.90 -21.19 -32.57
C LYS A 417 -49.29 -21.58 -32.08
N CYS A 418 -49.65 -21.19 -30.86
CA CYS A 418 -50.96 -21.52 -30.28
C CYS A 418 -52.09 -20.78 -31.01
N PHE A 419 -51.88 -19.52 -31.39
CA PHE A 419 -52.83 -18.76 -32.20
C PHE A 419 -52.99 -19.32 -33.62
N THR A 420 -51.91 -19.71 -34.31
CA THR A 420 -52.02 -20.29 -35.66
C THR A 420 -52.67 -21.67 -35.65
N THR A 421 -52.34 -22.54 -34.69
CA THR A 421 -52.98 -23.86 -34.57
C THR A 421 -54.44 -23.75 -34.14
N SER A 422 -54.77 -22.90 -33.17
CA SER A 422 -56.16 -22.70 -32.72
C SER A 422 -57.03 -22.05 -33.80
N PHE A 423 -56.49 -21.09 -34.56
CA PHE A 423 -57.23 -20.46 -35.66
C PHE A 423 -57.49 -21.44 -36.81
N VAL A 424 -56.54 -22.32 -37.14
CA VAL A 424 -56.75 -23.41 -38.10
C VAL A 424 -57.81 -24.41 -37.58
N PHE A 425 -57.78 -24.74 -36.29
CA PHE A 425 -58.73 -25.68 -35.68
C PHE A 425 -60.16 -25.11 -35.65
N ILE A 426 -60.32 -23.85 -35.26
CA ILE A 426 -61.61 -23.15 -35.22
C ILE A 426 -62.19 -22.99 -36.64
N ASN A 427 -61.37 -22.64 -37.63
CA ASN A 427 -61.83 -22.57 -39.03
C ASN A 427 -62.20 -23.95 -39.59
N ARG A 428 -61.52 -25.02 -39.17
CA ARG A 428 -61.88 -26.39 -39.58
C ARG A 428 -63.21 -26.83 -38.97
N ILE A 429 -63.47 -26.48 -37.71
CA ILE A 429 -64.76 -26.75 -37.05
C ILE A 429 -65.89 -25.93 -37.70
N GLN A 430 -65.67 -24.64 -37.97
CA GLN A 430 -66.62 -23.78 -38.69
C GLN A 430 -66.92 -24.30 -40.10
N PHE A 431 -65.91 -24.80 -40.83
CA PHE A 431 -66.08 -25.39 -42.15
C PHE A 431 -66.90 -26.70 -42.11
N VAL A 432 -66.62 -27.58 -41.15
CA VAL A 432 -67.38 -28.82 -40.95
C VAL A 432 -68.84 -28.52 -40.54
N LEU A 433 -69.06 -27.56 -39.64
CA LEU A 433 -70.40 -27.12 -39.25
C LEU A 433 -71.17 -26.51 -40.43
N SER A 434 -70.49 -25.74 -41.30
CA SER A 434 -71.10 -25.17 -42.50
C SER A 434 -71.49 -26.25 -43.52
N ILE A 435 -70.66 -27.29 -43.70
CA ILE A 435 -71.01 -28.46 -44.53
C ILE A 435 -72.19 -29.23 -43.94
N MET A 436 -72.19 -29.49 -42.63
CA MET A 436 -73.30 -30.18 -41.96
C MET A 436 -74.60 -29.40 -42.05
N HIS A 437 -74.56 -28.07 -41.89
CA HIS A 437 -75.75 -27.23 -42.01
C HIS A 437 -76.30 -27.19 -43.44
N ARG A 438 -75.42 -27.21 -44.45
CA ARG A 438 -75.80 -27.28 -45.87
C ARG A 438 -76.41 -28.64 -46.22
N HIS A 439 -75.88 -29.72 -45.65
CA HIS A 439 -76.43 -31.06 -45.87
C HIS A 439 -77.79 -31.24 -45.17
N TYR A 440 -77.95 -30.70 -43.96
CA TYR A 440 -79.23 -30.71 -43.24
C TYR A 440 -80.31 -29.89 -43.97
N ARG A 441 -79.94 -28.73 -44.55
CA ARG A 441 -80.86 -27.90 -45.35
C ARG A 441 -81.25 -28.56 -46.67
N CYS A 442 -80.38 -29.33 -47.32
CA CYS A 442 -80.72 -30.12 -48.52
C CYS A 442 -81.63 -31.31 -48.20
N ARG A 443 -81.54 -31.89 -46.99
CA ARG A 443 -82.32 -33.08 -46.61
C ARG A 443 -83.75 -32.78 -46.16
N ASN A 444 -84.02 -31.53 -45.77
CA ASN A 444 -85.35 -31.07 -45.34
C ASN A 444 -86.12 -30.30 -46.45
N ASN A 445 -85.56 -30.23 -47.66
CA ASN A 445 -86.16 -29.56 -48.83
C ASN A 445 -86.55 -30.53 -49.97
N THR A 446 -86.59 -31.82 -49.65
CA THR A 446 -87.17 -32.93 -50.43
C THR A 446 -88.13 -33.65 -49.52
#